data_AF-A0A436ETW1-F1
#
_entry.id   AF-A0A436ETW1-F1
#
_cell.length_a   1.000
_cell.length_b   1.000
_cell.length_c   1.000
_cell.angle_alpha   90.00
_cell.angle_beta   90.00
_cell.angle_gamma   90.00
#
_symmetry.space_group_name_H-M   'P 1'
#
loop_
_entity.id
_entity.type
_entity.pdbx_description
1 polymer ?
#
loop_
_entity_poly.entity_id
_entity_poly.type
_entity_poly.pdbx_seq_one_letter_code
_entity_poly.pdbx_strand_id
1 'polypeptide(L)'
;SGVDIYRLMKFQRSNQNTCINQRPLVRMGDRVNKGDIIADGPSTELGDLALGRNVLVAFMPWNGYNYEDSILLSERIVADDVFTSIHIEEFEVMARDTKLGPEEITRDIPNVSEEALKNLDEAGIVYIGAEVQPGDILVGKITPKGESPMTPEEKLLRAIFGEKASDVRDTSMRMPPGTFGTVVEVRVFNRHGVEKDERAMAIEREEIERLAKDRDDEQAILDRNVYARLSDVLVGKEAIAGPKGFKKGSTLSKDTLDEYPRSQWWQFAVENEKLQSELEALRGQY
;
A
#
# COMPACT_ATOMS: atom_id res chain seq x y z
N SER A 1 18.57 17.93 11.17
CA SER A 1 18.27 17.38 9.83
C SER A 1 18.07 18.53 8.87
N GLY A 2 18.63 18.44 7.66
CA GLY A 2 18.52 19.47 6.62
C GLY A 2 17.37 19.29 5.64
N VAL A 3 16.63 18.19 5.78
CA VAL A 3 15.53 17.74 4.92
C VAL A 3 14.48 17.11 5.83
N ASP A 4 13.21 17.36 5.53
CA ASP A 4 12.07 16.71 6.13
C ASP A 4 11.39 15.82 5.08
N ILE A 5 11.02 14.60 5.46
CA ILE A 5 10.40 13.61 4.58
C ILE A 5 8.96 13.38 5.05
N TYR A 6 8.01 13.56 4.15
CA TYR A 6 6.58 13.40 4.43
C TYR A 6 6.00 12.26 3.59
N ARG A 7 5.59 11.17 4.25
CA ARG A 7 4.93 10.03 3.60
C ARG A 7 3.44 10.30 3.45
N LEU A 8 2.96 10.34 2.21
CA LEU A 8 1.54 10.53 1.93
C LEU A 8 0.75 9.23 2.11
N MET A 9 -0.46 9.34 2.66
CA MET A 9 -1.41 8.24 2.75
C MET A 9 -2.06 8.01 1.38
N LYS A 10 -2.00 6.78 0.85
CA LYS A 10 -2.61 6.40 -0.44
C LYS A 10 -3.63 5.29 -0.21
N PHE A 11 -4.85 5.52 -0.71
CA PHE A 11 -5.95 4.55 -0.75
C PHE A 11 -6.16 3.79 0.58
N GLN A 12 -6.17 4.51 1.69
CA GLN A 12 -6.40 3.93 3.02
C GLN A 12 -7.90 3.89 3.32
N ARG A 13 -8.35 2.81 3.98
CA ARG A 13 -9.74 2.68 4.44
C ARG A 13 -10.02 3.61 5.63
N SER A 14 -11.15 4.30 5.61
CA SER A 14 -11.69 5.01 6.77
C SER A 14 -12.60 4.10 7.63
N ASN A 15 -12.98 4.57 8.81
CA ASN A 15 -13.91 3.83 9.68
C ASN A 15 -15.32 3.67 9.07
N GLN A 16 -15.68 4.49 8.09
CA GLN A 16 -16.96 4.43 7.38
C GLN A 16 -16.81 3.80 5.98
N ASN A 17 -15.76 3.01 5.75
CA ASN A 17 -15.45 2.37 4.46
C ASN A 17 -15.25 3.35 3.29
N THR A 18 -14.93 4.61 3.57
CA THR A 18 -14.55 5.59 2.54
C THR A 18 -13.05 5.57 2.29
N CYS A 19 -12.62 6.19 1.19
CA CYS A 19 -11.21 6.25 0.80
C CYS A 19 -10.51 7.51 1.33
N ILE A 20 -9.41 7.31 2.07
CA ILE A 20 -8.45 8.35 2.44
C ILE A 20 -7.30 8.31 1.44
N ASN A 21 -7.17 9.35 0.63
CA ASN A 21 -6.12 9.46 -0.38
C ASN A 21 -5.58 10.88 -0.40
N GLN A 22 -4.27 11.00 -0.16
CA GLN A 22 -3.57 12.27 -0.22
C GLN A 22 -2.92 12.48 -1.59
N ARG A 23 -2.98 13.71 -2.08
CA ARG A 23 -2.45 14.12 -3.39
C ARG A 23 -1.47 15.28 -3.18
N PRO A 24 -0.24 15.18 -3.70
CA PRO A 24 0.72 16.29 -3.59
C PRO A 24 0.22 17.50 -4.38
N LEU A 25 0.35 18.69 -3.78
CA LEU A 25 0.07 19.97 -4.44
C LEU A 25 1.33 20.61 -5.01
N VAL A 26 2.44 20.46 -4.29
CA VAL A 26 3.73 21.07 -4.65
C VAL A 26 4.42 20.30 -5.76
N ARG A 27 5.18 21.04 -6.58
CA ARG A 27 6.05 20.52 -7.63
C ARG A 27 7.51 20.69 -7.24
N MET A 28 8.38 19.94 -7.91
CA MET A 28 9.83 20.06 -7.70
C MET A 28 10.29 21.49 -8.01
N GLY A 29 10.93 22.14 -7.02
CA GLY A 29 11.46 23.49 -7.14
C GLY A 29 10.57 24.59 -6.54
N ASP A 30 9.36 24.26 -6.11
CA ASP A 30 8.48 25.22 -5.45
C ASP A 30 9.06 25.65 -4.08
N ARG A 31 8.91 26.94 -3.76
CA ARG A 31 9.30 27.49 -2.46
C ARG A 31 8.11 27.41 -1.51
N VAL A 32 8.28 26.68 -0.41
CA VAL A 32 7.28 26.51 0.63
C VAL A 32 7.71 27.23 1.90
N ASN A 33 6.75 27.85 2.58
CA ASN A 33 6.92 28.46 3.89
C ASN A 33 6.35 27.55 4.98
N LYS A 34 6.73 27.84 6.23
CA LYS A 34 6.18 27.14 7.39
C LYS A 34 4.67 27.39 7.48
N GLY A 35 3.88 26.32 7.42
CA GLY A 35 2.42 26.36 7.48
C GLY A 35 1.73 26.21 6.12
N ASP A 36 2.49 26.21 5.03
CA ASP A 36 1.92 25.99 3.69
C ASP A 36 1.43 24.55 3.53
N ILE A 37 0.34 24.39 2.78
CA ILE A 37 -0.29 23.09 2.54
C ILE A 37 0.39 22.45 1.33
N ILE A 38 1.08 21.34 1.57
CA ILE A 38 1.88 20.65 0.54
C ILE A 38 1.16 19.48 -0.12
N ALA A 39 0.06 19.00 0.47
CA ALA A 39 -0.76 17.92 -0.05
C ALA A 39 -2.22 18.08 0.39
N ASP A 40 -3.14 17.78 -0.51
CA ASP A 40 -4.57 17.71 -0.22
C ASP A 40 -4.95 16.33 0.30
N GLY A 41 -5.93 16.30 1.20
CA GLY A 41 -6.57 15.08 1.72
C GLY A 41 -7.88 14.73 1.01
N PRO A 42 -8.64 13.77 1.55
CA PRO A 42 -9.99 13.51 1.07
C PRO A 42 -10.88 14.74 1.29
N SER A 43 -11.68 15.10 0.28
CA SER A 43 -12.60 16.25 0.32
C SER A 43 -11.91 17.59 0.61
N THR A 44 -10.71 17.80 0.09
CA THR A 44 -9.97 19.07 0.13
C THR A 44 -9.50 19.42 -1.28
N GLU A 45 -9.54 20.70 -1.64
CA GLU A 45 -9.03 21.24 -2.89
C GLU A 45 -8.20 22.50 -2.63
N LEU A 46 -6.90 22.46 -2.95
CA LEU A 46 -5.95 23.55 -2.73
C LEU A 46 -5.92 24.05 -1.28
N GLY A 47 -6.08 23.14 -0.32
CA GLY A 47 -6.11 23.45 1.10
C GLY A 47 -7.48 23.89 1.66
N ASP A 48 -8.48 24.09 0.81
CA ASP A 48 -9.84 24.43 1.22
C ASP A 48 -10.73 23.19 1.32
N LEU A 49 -11.67 23.20 2.25
CA LEU A 49 -12.62 22.11 2.46
C LEU A 49 -13.62 22.04 1.28
N ALA A 50 -13.60 20.92 0.55
CA ALA A 50 -14.44 20.66 -0.62
C ALA A 50 -15.25 19.36 -0.42
N LEU A 51 -16.34 19.44 0.34
CA LEU A 51 -17.18 18.28 0.70
C LEU A 51 -17.99 17.72 -0.48
N GLY A 52 -18.17 18.47 -1.55
CA GLY A 52 -19.02 18.10 -2.68
C GLY A 52 -18.67 18.86 -3.95
N ARG A 53 -19.58 18.83 -4.93
CA ARG A 53 -19.40 19.50 -6.22
C ARG A 53 -20.46 20.57 -6.42
N ASN A 54 -20.04 21.70 -6.99
CA ASN A 54 -20.96 22.72 -7.47
C ASN A 54 -21.62 22.23 -8.76
N VAL A 55 -22.95 22.32 -8.82
CA VAL A 55 -23.74 21.92 -9.99
C VAL A 55 -24.66 23.06 -10.41
N LEU A 56 -24.97 23.14 -11.71
CA LEU A 56 -25.95 24.09 -12.22
C LEU A 56 -27.36 23.59 -11.90
N VAL A 57 -28.12 24.37 -11.13
CA VAL A 57 -29.48 24.02 -10.70
C VAL A 57 -30.48 24.97 -11.34
N ALA A 58 -31.56 24.41 -11.88
CA ALA A 58 -32.71 25.17 -12.37
C ALA A 58 -33.91 24.95 -11.44
N PHE A 59 -34.45 26.03 -10.88
CA PHE A 59 -35.65 26.00 -10.05
C PHE A 59 -36.89 26.10 -10.94
N MET A 60 -37.41 24.95 -11.37
CA MET A 60 -38.66 24.87 -12.14
C MET A 60 -39.36 23.53 -11.88
N PRO A 61 -40.70 23.47 -11.94
CA PRO A 61 -41.40 22.19 -11.95
C PRO A 61 -41.07 21.44 -13.26
N TRP A 62 -40.79 20.14 -13.17
CA TRP A 62 -40.48 19.31 -14.34
C TRP A 62 -41.31 18.03 -14.35
N ASN A 63 -42.47 18.06 -15.03
CA ASN A 63 -43.35 16.91 -15.25
C ASN A 63 -43.68 16.07 -14.00
N GLY A 64 -43.62 16.66 -12.81
CA GLY A 64 -43.83 15.95 -11.54
C GLY A 64 -42.66 15.09 -11.06
N TYR A 65 -41.54 15.03 -11.78
CA TYR A 65 -40.35 14.27 -11.35
C TYR A 65 -39.63 14.89 -10.16
N ASN A 66 -39.81 16.18 -9.93
CA ASN A 66 -39.33 16.90 -8.73
C ASN A 66 -40.47 17.22 -7.76
N TYR A 67 -41.43 16.31 -7.64
CA TYR A 67 -42.49 16.42 -6.64
C TYR A 67 -41.94 16.17 -5.22
N GLU A 68 -42.47 16.92 -4.25
CA GLU A 68 -41.96 16.98 -2.86
C GLU A 68 -40.45 17.31 -2.83
N ASP A 69 -39.63 16.40 -2.30
CA ASP A 69 -38.18 16.56 -2.14
C ASP A 69 -37.38 15.76 -3.18
N SER A 70 -38.04 15.28 -4.24
CA SER A 70 -37.39 14.51 -5.29
C SER A 70 -36.46 15.38 -6.13
N ILE A 71 -35.25 14.89 -6.40
CA ILE A 71 -34.26 15.58 -7.22
C ILE A 71 -34.17 14.89 -8.59
N LEU A 72 -34.36 15.68 -9.66
CA LEU A 72 -34.13 15.22 -11.02
C LEU A 72 -32.68 15.52 -11.41
N LEU A 73 -31.92 14.49 -11.78
CA LEU A 73 -30.53 14.61 -12.21
C LEU A 73 -30.41 14.52 -13.73
N SER A 74 -29.48 15.30 -14.29
CA SER A 74 -29.08 15.15 -15.69
C SER A 74 -28.18 13.92 -15.82
N GLU A 75 -28.36 13.15 -16.90
CA GLU A 75 -27.49 12.02 -17.23
C GLU A 75 -26.01 12.42 -17.33
N ARG A 76 -25.72 13.68 -17.69
CA ARG A 76 -24.36 14.22 -17.72
C ARG A 76 -23.63 14.11 -16.37
N ILE A 77 -24.35 14.22 -15.26
CA ILE A 77 -23.76 14.09 -13.91
C ILE A 77 -23.19 12.69 -13.69
N VAL A 78 -23.86 11.67 -14.24
CA VAL A 78 -23.41 10.27 -14.17
C VAL A 78 -22.28 10.03 -15.17
N ALA A 79 -22.42 10.52 -16.40
CA ALA A 79 -21.41 10.34 -17.45
C ALA A 79 -20.06 11.01 -17.11
N ASP A 80 -20.09 12.15 -16.41
CA ASP A 80 -18.90 12.90 -16.01
C ASP A 80 -18.34 12.48 -14.63
N ASP A 81 -18.86 11.38 -14.03
CA ASP A 81 -18.43 10.83 -12.73
C ASP A 81 -18.42 11.87 -11.57
N VAL A 82 -19.33 12.85 -11.61
CA VAL A 82 -19.29 14.02 -10.72
C VAL A 82 -19.43 13.64 -9.25
N PHE A 83 -20.27 12.65 -8.97
CA PHE A 83 -20.57 12.17 -7.61
C PHE A 83 -20.08 10.72 -7.38
N THR A 84 -19.16 10.23 -8.21
CA THR A 84 -18.59 8.90 -8.04
C THR A 84 -17.64 8.87 -6.84
N SER A 85 -17.86 7.95 -5.91
CA SER A 85 -17.06 7.77 -4.69
C SER A 85 -16.32 6.44 -4.70
N ILE A 86 -15.20 6.40 -3.98
CA ILE A 86 -14.42 5.17 -3.76
C ILE A 86 -14.73 4.65 -2.37
N HIS A 87 -15.22 3.41 -2.30
CA HIS A 87 -15.45 2.68 -1.07
C HIS A 87 -14.44 1.54 -0.97
N ILE A 88 -13.87 1.36 0.23
CA ILE A 88 -12.91 0.30 0.53
C ILE A 88 -13.52 -0.52 1.65
N GLU A 89 -13.79 -1.79 1.37
CA GLU A 89 -14.31 -2.74 2.35
C GLU A 89 -13.23 -3.76 2.70
N GLU A 90 -13.26 -4.25 3.94
CA GLU A 90 -12.36 -5.29 4.42
C GLU A 90 -13.19 -6.53 4.72
N PHE A 91 -12.73 -7.65 4.21
CA PHE A 91 -13.31 -8.96 4.47
C PHE A 91 -12.26 -9.78 5.22
N GLU A 92 -12.64 -10.29 6.39
CA GLU A 92 -11.76 -11.14 7.20
C GLU A 92 -12.26 -12.58 7.22
N VAL A 93 -11.31 -13.51 7.16
CA VAL A 93 -11.56 -14.94 7.38
C VAL A 93 -10.50 -15.48 8.31
N MET A 94 -10.93 -16.33 9.24
CA MET A 94 -10.04 -17.01 10.17
C MET A 94 -10.20 -18.52 10.00
N ALA A 95 -9.08 -19.22 9.89
CA ALA A 95 -9.00 -20.66 10.06
C ALA A 95 -8.83 -20.99 11.54
N ARG A 96 -9.67 -21.87 12.07
CA ARG A 96 -9.68 -22.23 13.50
C ARG A 96 -9.44 -23.73 13.69
N ASP A 97 -8.81 -24.08 14.80
CA ASP A 97 -8.73 -25.48 15.23
C ASP A 97 -10.09 -25.92 15.77
N THR A 98 -10.72 -26.90 15.11
CA THR A 98 -11.95 -27.52 15.61
C THR A 98 -11.64 -28.84 16.32
N LYS A 99 -12.64 -29.40 17.01
CA LYS A 99 -12.49 -30.73 17.65
C LYS A 99 -12.28 -31.87 16.66
N LEU A 100 -12.73 -31.70 15.42
CA LEU A 100 -12.67 -32.72 14.37
C LEU A 100 -11.38 -32.61 13.54
N GLY A 101 -10.66 -31.49 13.67
CA GLY A 101 -9.42 -31.20 12.96
C GLY A 101 -9.23 -29.70 12.74
N PRO A 102 -8.04 -29.27 12.29
CA PRO A 102 -7.79 -27.90 11.89
C PRO A 102 -8.62 -27.53 10.65
N GLU A 103 -9.14 -26.30 10.60
CA GLU A 103 -9.59 -25.72 9.33
C GLU A 103 -8.37 -25.32 8.49
N GLU A 104 -8.46 -25.54 7.19
CA GLU A 104 -7.36 -25.26 6.26
C GLU A 104 -7.81 -24.23 5.21
N ILE A 105 -6.89 -23.35 4.83
CA ILE A 105 -7.05 -22.43 3.71
C ILE A 105 -6.43 -23.12 2.50
N THR A 106 -7.24 -23.40 1.48
CA THR A 106 -6.79 -24.14 0.29
C THR A 106 -7.66 -23.83 -0.91
N ARG A 107 -7.08 -24.02 -2.10
CA ARG A 107 -7.79 -23.96 -3.38
C ARG A 107 -8.63 -25.22 -3.64
N ASP A 108 -8.34 -26.35 -2.98
CA ASP A 108 -9.05 -27.61 -3.17
C ASP A 108 -10.38 -27.62 -2.40
N ILE A 109 -11.41 -27.04 -3.01
CA ILE A 109 -12.74 -26.88 -2.41
C ILE A 109 -13.72 -27.88 -3.06
N PRO A 110 -14.41 -28.74 -2.28
CA PRO A 110 -15.34 -29.71 -2.84
C PRO A 110 -16.57 -29.02 -3.46
N ASN A 111 -17.10 -29.60 -4.54
CA ASN A 111 -18.33 -29.17 -5.21
C ASN A 111 -18.29 -27.74 -5.82
N VAL A 112 -17.10 -27.22 -6.12
CA VAL A 112 -16.91 -25.91 -6.77
C VAL A 112 -16.41 -26.11 -8.20
N SER A 113 -16.89 -25.29 -9.14
CA SER A 113 -16.46 -25.33 -10.55
C SER A 113 -15.06 -24.70 -10.71
N GLU A 114 -14.29 -25.13 -11.72
CA GLU A 114 -12.98 -24.54 -11.99
C GLU A 114 -13.05 -23.05 -12.33
N GLU A 115 -14.16 -22.58 -12.93
CA GLU A 115 -14.40 -21.17 -13.21
C GLU A 115 -14.41 -20.32 -11.94
N ALA A 116 -15.00 -20.83 -10.85
CA ALA A 116 -15.03 -20.14 -9.57
C ALA A 116 -13.66 -20.15 -8.86
N LEU A 117 -12.76 -21.07 -9.23
CA LEU A 117 -11.40 -21.16 -8.72
C LEU A 117 -10.40 -20.35 -9.56
N LYS A 118 -10.83 -19.72 -10.66
CA LYS A 118 -9.96 -18.98 -11.58
C LYS A 118 -9.24 -17.81 -10.92
N ASN A 119 -9.90 -17.14 -9.99
CA ASN A 119 -9.38 -15.95 -9.31
C ASN A 119 -8.53 -16.29 -8.08
N LEU A 120 -8.46 -17.56 -7.69
CA LEU A 120 -7.68 -18.03 -6.54
C LEU A 120 -6.29 -18.47 -6.95
N ASP A 121 -5.31 -18.13 -6.11
CA ASP A 121 -3.95 -18.63 -6.20
C ASP A 121 -3.82 -20.06 -5.66
N GLU A 122 -2.60 -20.62 -5.73
CA GLU A 122 -2.32 -21.98 -5.27
C GLU A 122 -2.58 -22.18 -3.77
N ALA A 123 -2.51 -21.10 -2.97
CA ALA A 123 -2.85 -21.13 -1.55
C ALA A 123 -4.37 -21.02 -1.29
N GLY A 124 -5.18 -20.77 -2.33
CA GLY A 124 -6.62 -20.55 -2.19
C GLY A 124 -6.99 -19.12 -1.82
N ILE A 125 -6.15 -18.13 -2.11
CA ILE A 125 -6.39 -16.70 -1.84
C ILE A 125 -6.53 -15.94 -3.15
N VAL A 126 -7.43 -14.96 -3.21
CA VAL A 126 -7.65 -14.13 -4.39
C VAL A 126 -6.42 -13.28 -4.76
N TYR A 127 -6.17 -13.12 -6.06
CA TYR A 127 -5.11 -12.24 -6.55
C TYR A 127 -5.40 -10.75 -6.34
N ILE A 128 -4.36 -9.97 -6.01
CA ILE A 128 -4.43 -8.51 -6.00
C ILE A 128 -4.62 -8.03 -7.44
N GLY A 129 -5.61 -7.16 -7.66
CA GLY A 129 -6.02 -6.67 -8.97
C GLY A 129 -7.13 -7.49 -9.63
N ALA A 130 -7.58 -8.60 -9.03
CA ALA A 130 -8.71 -9.35 -9.54
C ALA A 130 -10.01 -8.56 -9.37
N GLU A 131 -10.82 -8.51 -10.43
CA GLU A 131 -12.20 -8.05 -10.39
C GLU A 131 -13.10 -9.19 -9.91
N VAL A 132 -13.86 -8.93 -8.85
CA VAL A 132 -14.68 -9.92 -8.15
C VAL A 132 -16.15 -9.52 -8.20
N GLN A 133 -16.99 -10.50 -8.47
CA GLN A 133 -18.44 -10.37 -8.54
C GLN A 133 -19.11 -11.02 -7.32
N PRO A 134 -20.39 -10.68 -7.05
CA PRO A 134 -21.15 -11.33 -5.99
C PRO A 134 -21.13 -12.86 -6.11
N GLY A 135 -20.74 -13.56 -5.04
CA GLY A 135 -20.65 -15.03 -5.00
C GLY A 135 -19.28 -15.61 -5.34
N ASP A 136 -18.35 -14.81 -5.89
CA ASP A 136 -16.97 -15.23 -6.12
C ASP A 136 -16.27 -15.54 -4.79
N ILE A 137 -15.36 -16.52 -4.83
CA ILE A 137 -14.59 -16.95 -3.67
C ILE A 137 -13.38 -16.02 -3.52
N LEU A 138 -13.28 -15.36 -2.36
CA LEU A 138 -12.13 -14.50 -2.01
C LEU A 138 -11.03 -15.31 -1.33
N VAL A 139 -11.43 -16.21 -0.44
CA VAL A 139 -10.51 -17.10 0.26
C VAL A 139 -11.16 -18.46 0.43
N GLY A 140 -10.53 -19.48 -0.14
CA GLY A 140 -10.91 -20.88 -0.01
C GLY A 140 -10.65 -21.39 1.41
N LYS A 141 -11.69 -21.89 2.07
CA LYS A 141 -11.58 -22.46 3.41
C LYS A 141 -12.37 -23.75 3.50
N ILE A 142 -11.72 -24.77 4.03
CA ILE A 142 -12.33 -26.08 4.28
C ILE A 142 -12.36 -26.37 5.78
N THR A 143 -13.47 -26.91 6.24
CA THR A 143 -13.64 -27.39 7.61
C THR A 143 -13.83 -28.91 7.60
N PRO A 144 -13.05 -29.68 8.39
CA PRO A 144 -13.27 -31.11 8.51
C PRO A 144 -14.65 -31.38 9.09
N LYS A 145 -15.40 -32.27 8.43
CA LYS A 145 -16.75 -32.67 8.81
C LYS A 145 -16.70 -34.07 9.42
N GLY A 146 -17.39 -34.26 10.54
CA GLY A 146 -17.57 -35.59 11.12
C GLY A 146 -18.44 -36.45 10.20
N GLU A 147 -18.24 -37.77 10.24
CA GLU A 147 -19.09 -38.72 9.50
C GLU A 147 -20.56 -38.57 9.95
N SER A 148 -21.38 -37.96 9.10
CA SER A 148 -22.82 -37.95 9.28
C SER A 148 -23.40 -39.26 8.75
N PRO A 149 -24.27 -39.96 9.50
CA PRO A 149 -24.92 -41.17 9.02
C PRO A 149 -25.72 -40.84 7.76
N MET A 150 -25.32 -41.42 6.64
CA MET A 150 -25.97 -41.25 5.33
C MET A 150 -27.28 -42.03 5.31
N THR A 151 -28.30 -41.45 4.68
CA THR A 151 -29.56 -42.16 4.41
C THR A 151 -29.36 -43.30 3.41
N PRO A 152 -30.18 -44.37 3.42
CA PRO A 152 -30.11 -45.43 2.41
C PRO A 152 -30.15 -44.91 0.96
N GLU A 153 -30.89 -43.83 0.72
CA GLU A 153 -31.02 -43.13 -0.55
C GLU A 153 -29.69 -42.49 -0.99
N GLU A 154 -29.02 -41.74 -0.11
CA GLU A 154 -27.69 -41.17 -0.37
C GLU A 154 -26.64 -42.26 -0.58
N LYS A 155 -26.74 -43.37 0.17
CA LYS A 155 -25.84 -44.52 0.02
C LYS A 155 -26.00 -45.19 -1.35
N LEU A 156 -27.24 -45.32 -1.83
CA LEU A 156 -27.52 -45.84 -3.16
C LEU A 156 -27.00 -44.90 -4.25
N LEU A 157 -27.27 -43.60 -4.12
CA LEU A 157 -26.86 -42.58 -5.09
C LEU A 157 -25.33 -42.54 -5.20
N ARG A 158 -24.63 -42.59 -4.06
CA ARG A 158 -23.17 -42.68 -3.99
C ARG A 158 -22.61 -43.96 -4.61
N ALA A 159 -23.30 -45.09 -4.47
CA ALA A 159 -22.91 -46.34 -5.10
C ALA A 159 -23.08 -46.32 -6.63
N ILE A 160 -24.06 -45.56 -7.14
CA ILE A 160 -24.31 -45.41 -8.58
C ILE A 160 -23.31 -44.45 -9.22
N PHE A 161 -23.06 -43.29 -8.61
CA PHE A 161 -22.20 -42.25 -9.17
C PHE A 161 -20.73 -42.37 -8.78
N GLY A 162 -20.39 -43.23 -7.81
CA GLY A 162 -19.02 -43.43 -7.35
C GLY A 162 -18.40 -42.21 -6.68
N GLU A 163 -19.20 -41.21 -6.31
CA GLU A 163 -18.72 -40.00 -5.63
C GLU A 163 -18.10 -40.37 -4.28
N LYS A 164 -16.85 -39.97 -4.05
CA LYS A 164 -16.27 -40.03 -2.72
C LYS A 164 -16.95 -38.94 -1.88
N ALA A 165 -17.42 -39.28 -0.68
CA ALA A 165 -17.82 -38.26 0.26
C ALA A 165 -16.57 -37.42 0.54
N SER A 166 -16.71 -36.12 0.38
CA SER A 166 -15.73 -35.20 0.91
C SER A 166 -15.88 -35.21 2.43
N ASP A 167 -14.83 -35.62 3.13
CA ASP A 167 -14.73 -35.54 4.59
C ASP A 167 -14.59 -34.08 5.06
N VAL A 168 -14.63 -33.13 4.12
CA VAL A 168 -14.47 -31.70 4.31
C VAL A 168 -15.70 -30.96 3.78
N ARG A 169 -16.02 -29.82 4.40
CA ARG A 169 -17.09 -28.91 4.03
C ARG A 169 -16.50 -27.57 3.60
N ASP A 170 -17.02 -27.01 2.51
CA ASP A 170 -16.75 -25.64 2.09
C ASP A 170 -17.28 -24.63 3.13
N THR A 171 -16.38 -23.85 3.71
CA THR A 171 -16.64 -22.71 4.61
C THR A 171 -15.89 -21.45 4.14
N SER A 172 -15.63 -21.38 2.83
CA SER A 172 -14.89 -20.32 2.16
C SER A 172 -15.55 -18.95 2.31
N MET A 173 -14.72 -17.90 2.29
CA MET A 173 -15.19 -16.52 2.25
C MET A 173 -15.57 -16.16 0.82
N ARG A 174 -16.82 -15.73 0.63
CA ARG A 174 -17.37 -15.32 -0.66
C ARG A 174 -17.79 -13.86 -0.63
N MET A 175 -17.74 -13.20 -1.78
CA MET A 175 -18.21 -11.83 -1.91
C MET A 175 -19.71 -11.75 -1.59
N PRO A 176 -20.15 -10.86 -0.68
CA PRO A 176 -21.56 -10.70 -0.35
C PRO A 176 -22.43 -10.34 -1.56
N PRO A 177 -23.72 -10.71 -1.57
CA PRO A 177 -24.64 -10.33 -2.62
C PRO A 177 -24.78 -8.80 -2.71
N GLY A 178 -24.61 -8.25 -3.92
CA GLY A 178 -24.77 -6.82 -4.18
C GLY A 178 -23.48 -6.00 -4.11
N THR A 179 -22.36 -6.59 -3.69
CA THR A 179 -21.04 -5.94 -3.70
C THR A 179 -20.17 -6.49 -4.82
N PHE A 180 -19.47 -5.61 -5.51
CA PHE A 180 -18.48 -5.96 -6.55
C PHE A 180 -17.34 -4.94 -6.50
N GLY A 181 -16.18 -5.31 -7.03
CA GLY A 181 -15.04 -4.41 -7.05
C GLY A 181 -13.74 -5.11 -7.39
N THR A 182 -12.63 -4.40 -7.18
CA THR A 182 -11.28 -4.90 -7.41
C THR A 182 -10.58 -5.13 -6.08
N VAL A 183 -9.91 -6.27 -5.93
CA VAL A 183 -9.09 -6.55 -4.76
C VAL A 183 -7.85 -5.68 -4.79
N VAL A 184 -7.71 -4.77 -3.82
CA VAL A 184 -6.58 -3.82 -3.74
C VAL A 184 -5.44 -4.31 -2.86
N GLU A 185 -5.75 -5.05 -1.80
CA GLU A 185 -4.77 -5.48 -0.81
C GLU A 185 -5.22 -6.80 -0.17
N VAL A 186 -4.24 -7.67 0.12
CA VAL A 186 -4.45 -8.94 0.82
C VAL A 186 -3.40 -9.02 1.93
N ARG A 187 -3.85 -9.32 3.15
CA ARG A 187 -2.97 -9.51 4.31
C ARG A 187 -3.17 -10.90 4.89
N VAL A 188 -2.08 -11.60 5.14
CA VAL A 188 -2.08 -12.94 5.73
C VAL A 188 -1.38 -12.88 7.08
N PHE A 189 -2.07 -13.33 8.13
CA PHE A 189 -1.54 -13.37 9.49
C PHE A 189 -1.36 -14.80 9.94
N ASN A 190 -0.11 -15.26 10.06
CA ASN A 190 0.20 -16.60 10.52
C ASN A 190 0.53 -16.59 12.02
N ARG A 191 0.02 -17.60 12.75
CA ARG A 191 0.34 -17.79 14.17
C ARG A 191 1.80 -18.24 14.30
N HIS A 192 2.49 -17.75 15.32
CA HIS A 192 3.87 -18.14 15.62
C HIS A 192 3.97 -19.66 15.84
N GLY A 193 4.76 -20.35 15.02
CA GLY A 193 4.99 -21.80 15.10
C GLY A 193 4.24 -22.65 14.07
N VAL A 194 3.38 -22.07 13.23
CA VAL A 194 2.80 -22.74 12.05
C VAL A 194 3.73 -22.56 10.85
N GLU A 195 3.88 -23.59 10.02
CA GLU A 195 4.63 -23.47 8.76
C GLU A 195 3.98 -22.38 7.89
N LYS A 196 4.80 -21.47 7.37
CA LYS A 196 4.32 -20.39 6.52
C LYS A 196 4.17 -20.92 5.11
N ASP A 197 3.01 -20.70 4.52
CA ASP A 197 2.80 -20.99 3.10
C ASP A 197 3.75 -20.16 2.23
N GLU A 198 4.07 -20.66 1.03
CA GLU A 198 4.92 -19.97 0.06
C GLU A 198 4.40 -18.56 -0.25
N ARG A 199 3.08 -18.40 -0.31
CA ARG A 199 2.43 -17.10 -0.51
C ARG A 199 2.66 -16.14 0.65
N ALA A 200 2.55 -16.60 1.89
CA ALA A 200 2.81 -15.77 3.06
C ALA A 200 4.28 -15.32 3.11
N MET A 201 5.21 -16.22 2.77
CA MET A 201 6.62 -15.87 2.63
C MET A 201 6.88 -14.87 1.50
N ALA A 202 6.17 -14.99 0.37
CA ALA A 202 6.29 -14.05 -0.75
C ALA A 202 5.81 -12.65 -0.36
N ILE A 203 4.64 -12.54 0.29
CA ILE A 203 4.09 -11.25 0.75
C ILE A 203 5.03 -10.59 1.77
N GLU A 204 5.54 -11.35 2.75
CA GLU A 204 6.50 -10.82 3.72
C GLU A 204 7.79 -10.33 3.05
N ARG A 205 8.32 -11.09 2.09
CA ARG A 205 9.52 -10.68 1.33
C ARG A 205 9.27 -9.42 0.51
N GLU A 206 8.14 -9.32 -0.15
CA GLU A 206 7.75 -8.13 -0.93
C GLU A 206 7.65 -6.90 -0.02
N GLU A 207 7.05 -7.06 1.17
CA GLU A 207 6.96 -5.97 2.14
C GLU A 207 8.33 -5.58 2.70
N ILE A 208 9.21 -6.55 2.98
CA ILE A 208 10.60 -6.27 3.39
C ILE A 208 11.35 -5.53 2.28
N GLU A 209 11.19 -5.94 1.02
CA GLU A 209 11.84 -5.29 -0.12
C GLU A 209 11.33 -3.87 -0.32
N ARG A 210 10.01 -3.65 -0.18
CA ARG A 210 9.40 -2.32 -0.22
C ARG A 210 9.94 -1.42 0.90
N LEU A 211 10.01 -1.92 2.13
CA LEU A 211 10.58 -1.18 3.27
C LEU A 211 12.07 -0.91 3.10
N ALA A 212 12.82 -1.86 2.52
CA ALA A 212 14.24 -1.67 2.22
C ALA A 212 14.44 -0.60 1.15
N LYS A 213 13.62 -0.60 0.10
CA LYS A 213 13.63 0.44 -0.94
C LYS A 213 13.29 1.81 -0.37
N ASP A 214 12.24 1.91 0.44
CA ASP A 214 11.85 3.16 1.11
C ASP A 214 13.03 3.69 1.96
N ARG A 215 13.66 2.81 2.77
CA ARG A 215 14.85 3.15 3.56
C ARG A 215 16.01 3.63 2.68
N ASP A 216 16.30 2.93 1.59
CA ASP A 216 17.40 3.25 0.70
C ASP A 216 17.18 4.59 -0.03
N ASP A 217 15.93 4.87 -0.42
CA ASP A 217 15.52 6.16 -1.00
C ASP A 217 15.66 7.29 0.03
N GLU A 218 15.19 7.09 1.27
CA GLU A 218 15.35 8.05 2.37
C GLU A 218 16.84 8.33 2.65
N GLN A 219 17.65 7.27 2.75
CA GLN A 219 19.10 7.39 2.96
C GLN A 219 19.75 8.13 1.79
N ALA A 220 19.39 7.83 0.55
CA ALA A 220 19.95 8.50 -0.63
C ALA A 220 19.60 10.00 -0.67
N ILE A 221 18.41 10.38 -0.20
CA ILE A 221 17.99 11.79 -0.08
C ILE A 221 18.82 12.51 0.99
N LEU A 222 18.98 11.88 2.16
CA LEU A 222 19.79 12.41 3.25
C LEU A 222 21.25 12.56 2.84
N ASP A 223 21.85 11.51 2.29
CA ASP A 223 23.21 11.50 1.77
C ASP A 223 23.42 12.62 0.75
N ARG A 224 22.52 12.75 -0.23
CA ARG A 224 22.60 13.81 -1.24
C ARG A 224 22.61 15.20 -0.61
N ASN A 225 21.78 15.45 0.40
CA ASN A 225 21.74 16.75 1.08
C ASN A 225 23.01 17.01 1.90
N VAL A 226 23.45 16.00 2.67
CA VAL A 226 24.63 16.12 3.52
C VAL A 226 25.88 16.32 2.68
N TYR A 227 26.08 15.53 1.61
CA TYR A 227 27.22 15.68 0.71
C TYR A 227 27.16 16.98 -0.10
N ALA A 228 25.98 17.48 -0.48
CA ALA A 228 25.86 18.79 -1.14
C ALA A 228 26.32 19.92 -0.20
N ARG A 229 25.86 19.91 1.06
CA ARG A 229 26.31 20.88 2.08
C ARG A 229 27.80 20.73 2.37
N LEU A 230 28.29 19.50 2.48
CA LEU A 230 29.71 19.22 2.69
C LEU A 230 30.55 19.77 1.53
N SER A 231 30.11 19.59 0.28
CA SER A 231 30.76 20.18 -0.89
C SER A 231 30.78 21.70 -0.82
N ASP A 232 29.67 22.36 -0.52
CA ASP A 232 29.60 23.82 -0.42
C ASP A 232 30.52 24.40 0.67
N VAL A 233 30.69 23.68 1.79
CA VAL A 233 31.60 24.09 2.88
C VAL A 233 33.07 23.88 2.48
N LEU A 234 33.38 22.78 1.77
CA LEU A 234 34.73 22.38 1.42
C LEU A 234 35.28 23.13 0.19
N VAL A 235 34.45 23.44 -0.81
CA VAL A 235 34.88 24.09 -2.06
C VAL A 235 35.43 25.49 -1.79
N GLY A 236 36.61 25.77 -2.32
CA GLY A 236 37.32 27.05 -2.18
C GLY A 236 38.11 27.22 -0.88
N LYS A 237 38.27 26.14 -0.09
CA LYS A 237 39.08 26.15 1.14
C LYS A 237 40.38 25.34 0.96
N GLU A 238 41.40 25.69 1.75
CA GLU A 238 42.65 24.93 1.83
C GLU A 238 42.52 23.83 2.88
N ALA A 239 42.77 22.58 2.47
CA ALA A 239 42.71 21.43 3.37
C ALA A 239 44.09 21.08 3.94
N ILE A 240 44.15 20.91 5.26
CA ILE A 240 45.37 20.52 6.00
C ILE A 240 45.56 19.00 5.98
N ALA A 241 44.45 18.25 5.95
CA ALA A 241 44.44 16.79 5.89
C ALA A 241 43.35 16.31 4.91
N GLY A 242 43.56 15.13 4.35
CA GLY A 242 42.65 14.51 3.37
C GLY A 242 42.96 13.02 3.18
N PRO A 243 42.17 12.33 2.34
CA PRO A 243 42.32 10.91 2.04
C PRO A 243 43.68 10.57 1.39
N LYS A 244 44.02 9.27 1.40
CA LYS A 244 45.32 8.77 0.87
C LYS A 244 45.54 9.26 -0.57
N GLY A 245 46.61 10.02 -0.77
CA GLY A 245 46.99 10.60 -2.07
C GLY A 245 46.75 12.11 -2.20
N PHE A 246 46.09 12.75 -1.23
CA PHE A 246 45.85 14.20 -1.25
C PHE A 246 47.09 15.02 -0.85
N LYS A 247 47.37 16.10 -1.58
CA LYS A 247 48.45 17.05 -1.27
C LYS A 247 47.97 18.10 -0.26
N LYS A 248 48.57 18.08 0.94
CA LYS A 248 48.29 19.05 2.01
C LYS A 248 48.51 20.50 1.54
N GLY A 249 47.61 21.41 1.90
CA GLY A 249 47.68 22.83 1.55
C GLY A 249 47.24 23.16 0.12
N SER A 250 46.57 22.24 -0.57
CA SER A 250 45.93 22.54 -1.87
C SER A 250 44.49 23.01 -1.69
N THR A 251 44.04 23.88 -2.60
CA THR A 251 42.67 24.37 -2.64
C THR A 251 41.72 23.28 -3.15
N LEU A 252 40.64 23.04 -2.40
CA LEU A 252 39.60 22.10 -2.79
C LEU A 252 38.71 22.74 -3.87
N SER A 253 38.79 22.24 -5.10
CA SER A 253 37.81 22.52 -6.16
C SER A 253 36.77 21.40 -6.26
N LYS A 254 35.65 21.64 -6.96
CA LYS A 254 34.65 20.59 -7.24
C LYS A 254 35.29 19.38 -7.93
N ASP A 255 36.16 19.63 -8.91
CA ASP A 255 36.84 18.56 -9.64
C ASP A 255 37.74 17.70 -8.73
N THR A 256 38.47 18.32 -7.79
CA THR A 256 39.31 17.58 -6.83
C THR A 256 38.51 16.79 -5.80
N LEU A 257 37.28 17.19 -5.49
CA LEU A 257 36.39 16.44 -4.59
C LEU A 257 35.78 15.23 -5.30
N ASP A 258 35.41 15.38 -6.57
CA ASP A 258 34.81 14.31 -7.38
C ASP A 258 35.80 13.18 -7.73
N GLU A 259 37.11 13.42 -7.62
CA GLU A 259 38.16 12.38 -7.73
C GLU A 259 38.14 11.37 -6.58
N TYR A 260 37.54 11.72 -5.44
CA TYR A 260 37.46 10.84 -4.27
C TYR A 260 36.02 10.36 -4.04
N PRO A 261 35.81 9.10 -3.61
CA PRO A 261 34.50 8.63 -3.20
C PRO A 261 33.89 9.53 -2.12
N ARG A 262 32.58 9.80 -2.19
CA ARG A 262 31.86 10.66 -1.24
C ARG A 262 32.10 10.28 0.22
N SER A 263 32.22 8.99 0.52
CA SER A 263 32.55 8.48 1.86
C SER A 263 33.87 9.00 2.42
N GLN A 264 34.82 9.37 1.56
CA GLN A 264 36.13 9.90 1.95
C GLN A 264 36.13 11.43 2.12
N TRP A 265 35.04 12.12 1.75
CA TRP A 265 34.96 13.58 1.88
C TRP A 265 35.01 14.03 3.35
N TRP A 266 34.57 13.18 4.28
CA TRP A 266 34.68 13.39 5.73
C TRP A 266 36.12 13.38 6.27
N GLN A 267 37.10 12.95 5.47
CA GLN A 267 38.51 12.91 5.86
C GLN A 267 39.22 14.24 5.58
N PHE A 268 38.59 15.16 4.85
CA PHE A 268 39.13 16.50 4.64
C PHE A 268 38.97 17.34 5.92
N ALA A 269 40.07 17.95 6.35
CA ALA A 269 40.09 18.88 7.48
C ALA A 269 40.57 20.26 7.03
N VAL A 270 39.91 21.31 7.52
CA VAL A 270 40.16 22.71 7.12
C VAL A 270 40.80 23.47 8.28
N GLU A 271 41.66 24.46 7.99
CA GLU A 271 42.39 25.25 9.02
C GLU A 271 41.50 26.11 9.92
N ASN A 272 40.34 26.52 9.41
CA ASN A 272 39.48 27.45 10.13
C ASN A 272 38.65 26.73 11.22
N GLU A 273 38.91 27.04 12.48
CA GLU A 273 38.20 26.48 13.65
C GLU A 273 36.67 26.57 13.56
N LYS A 274 36.13 27.65 12.97
CA LYS A 274 34.67 27.80 12.80
C LYS A 274 34.10 26.82 11.76
N LEU A 275 34.81 26.65 10.64
CA LEU A 275 34.39 25.71 9.59
C LEU A 275 34.58 24.26 10.05
N GLN A 276 35.61 23.99 10.85
CA GLN A 276 35.83 22.67 11.43
C GLN A 276 34.73 22.30 12.42
N SER A 277 34.24 23.25 13.23
CA SER A 277 33.07 23.05 14.09
C SER A 277 31.78 22.82 13.30
N GLU A 278 31.58 23.50 12.16
CA GLU A 278 30.46 23.24 11.25
C GLU A 278 30.55 21.86 10.59
N LEU A 279 31.74 21.41 10.18
CA LEU A 279 31.99 20.06 9.65
C LEU A 279 31.72 18.97 10.69
N GLU A 280 32.13 19.19 11.94
CA GLU A 280 31.84 18.28 13.06
C GLU A 280 30.34 18.25 13.40
N ALA A 281 29.65 19.40 13.35
CA ALA A 281 28.21 19.47 13.53
C ALA A 281 27.45 18.77 12.39
N LEU A 282 27.90 18.89 11.14
CA LEU A 282 27.35 18.15 9.99
C LEU A 282 27.57 16.65 10.14
N ARG A 283 28.76 16.24 10.61
CA ARG A 283 29.09 14.83 10.88
C ARG A 283 28.27 14.25 12.04
N GLY A 284 27.92 15.06 13.04
CA GLY A 284 27.04 14.64 14.15
C GLY A 284 25.56 14.56 13.78
N GLN A 285 25.15 15.13 12.63
CA GLN A 285 23.79 15.05 12.10
C GLN A 285 23.58 13.89 11.11
N TYR A 286 24.67 13.26 10.67
CA TYR A 286 24.73 12.10 9.79
C TYR A 286 24.78 10.82 10.61
#